data_AF-A0A2M7DTQ7-F1
#
_entry.id   AF-A0A2M7DTQ7-F1
#
_cell.length_a   1.000
_cell.length_b   1.000
_cell.length_c   1.000
_cell.angle_alpha   90.00
_cell.angle_beta   90.00
_cell.angle_gamma   90.00
#
_symmetry.space_group_name_H-M   'P 1'
#
loop_
_entity.id
_entity.type
_entity.pdbx_description
1 polymer ?
#
loop_
_entity_poly.entity_id
_entity_poly.type
_entity_poly.pdbx_seq_one_letter_code
_entity_poly.pdbx_strand_id
1 'polypeptide(L)'
;MKISKELIEIEELEYDYFNKIHWEMAQDIQKMIDGLNSKDKIIDDWINAFKGIDKKRQTSDFARGAERIYYWLFNQFGKPNSAPIGADMFFEHYNAFVHIDIKTAKVDNPSDYKGKIPIGENQTSYASPKKGFNVNLPAYYNEGKKEQKICLTYAIGIIFKPEDKYLKILSILLVSIPNKKLYPIYKDRIIGCGKSKGKSFRYEYKNSPYFVTLPEKPYRVKFLFRNHGITEEQILGFKIK
;
A
#
# COMPACT_ATOMS: atom_id res chain seq x y z
N MET A 1 -7.06 21.27 19.21
CA MET A 1 -6.66 21.80 17.88
C MET A 1 -7.90 21.74 17.00
N LYS A 2 -8.35 22.87 16.43
CA LYS A 2 -9.50 22.88 15.52
C LYS A 2 -9.06 22.23 14.21
N ILE A 3 -9.65 21.09 13.85
CA ILE A 3 -9.40 20.44 12.56
C ILE A 3 -10.02 21.36 11.50
N SER A 4 -9.24 21.77 10.50
CA SER A 4 -9.76 22.63 9.44
C SER A 4 -10.63 21.81 8.49
N LYS A 5 -11.57 22.49 7.82
CA LYS A 5 -12.44 21.87 6.82
C LYS A 5 -11.65 21.16 5.72
N GLU A 6 -10.57 21.78 5.25
CA GLU A 6 -9.67 21.19 4.23
C GLU A 6 -9.13 19.82 4.67
N LEU A 7 -8.72 19.66 5.93
CA LEU A 7 -8.17 18.38 6.40
C LEU A 7 -9.24 17.27 6.46
N ILE A 8 -10.48 17.64 6.74
CA ILE A 8 -11.62 16.72 6.71
C ILE A 8 -11.87 16.29 5.25
N GLU A 9 -11.98 17.25 4.33
CA GLU A 9 -12.23 16.99 2.91
C GLU A 9 -11.15 16.11 2.27
N ILE A 10 -9.87 16.32 2.61
CA ILE A 10 -8.77 15.44 2.15
C ILE A 10 -8.95 14.02 2.65
N GLU A 11 -9.30 13.87 3.93
CA GLU A 11 -9.42 12.55 4.54
C GLU A 11 -10.69 11.80 4.10
N GLU A 12 -11.79 12.51 3.86
CA GLU A 12 -12.99 12.01 3.20
C GLU A 12 -12.62 11.44 1.82
N LEU A 13 -11.87 12.21 1.03
CA LEU A 13 -11.47 11.77 -0.30
C LEU A 13 -10.51 10.57 -0.27
N GLU A 14 -9.58 10.53 0.69
CA GLU A 14 -8.75 9.33 0.92
C GLU A 14 -9.61 8.10 1.24
N TYR A 15 -10.65 8.27 2.05
CA TYR A 15 -11.56 7.19 2.45
C TYR A 15 -12.46 6.72 1.30
N ASP A 16 -12.96 7.64 0.48
CA ASP A 16 -13.78 7.33 -0.69
C ASP A 16 -13.01 6.46 -1.70
N TYR A 17 -11.79 6.88 -2.05
CA TYR A 17 -10.94 6.09 -2.95
C TYR A 17 -10.46 4.79 -2.30
N PHE A 18 -10.22 4.77 -0.98
CA PHE A 18 -9.91 3.54 -0.25
C PHE A 18 -11.05 2.53 -0.35
N ASN A 19 -12.30 2.98 -0.21
CA ASN A 19 -13.48 2.15 -0.38
C ASN A 19 -13.70 1.71 -1.82
N LYS A 20 -13.45 2.60 -2.80
CA LYS A 20 -13.52 2.27 -4.21
C LYS A 20 -12.53 1.17 -4.58
N ILE A 21 -11.27 1.30 -4.21
CA ILE A 21 -10.23 0.29 -4.44
C ILE A 21 -10.62 -1.03 -3.77
N HIS A 22 -11.07 -0.97 -2.51
CA HIS A 22 -11.52 -2.17 -1.79
C HIS A 22 -12.67 -2.86 -2.51
N TRP A 23 -13.68 -2.10 -2.94
CA TRP A 23 -14.84 -2.63 -3.64
C TRP A 23 -14.46 -3.28 -4.97
N GLU A 24 -13.67 -2.62 -5.80
CA GLU A 24 -13.22 -3.18 -7.10
C GLU A 24 -12.47 -4.49 -6.93
N MET A 25 -11.56 -4.56 -5.95
CA MET A 25 -10.81 -5.80 -5.68
C MET A 25 -11.66 -6.90 -5.04
N ALA A 26 -12.66 -6.52 -4.24
CA ALA A 26 -13.54 -7.49 -3.56
C ALA A 26 -14.47 -8.21 -4.54
N GLN A 27 -14.88 -7.57 -5.65
CA GLN A 27 -15.71 -8.19 -6.69
C GLN A 27 -14.99 -9.38 -7.36
N ASP A 28 -13.67 -9.27 -7.53
CA ASP A 28 -12.85 -10.20 -8.32
C ASP A 28 -11.83 -10.94 -7.44
N ILE A 29 -12.16 -11.24 -6.17
CA ILE A 29 -11.19 -11.84 -5.23
C ILE A 29 -10.63 -13.18 -5.71
N GLN A 30 -11.47 -14.04 -6.29
CA GLN A 30 -11.04 -15.35 -6.79
C GLN A 30 -10.10 -15.18 -7.99
N LYS A 31 -10.45 -14.27 -8.91
CA LYS A 31 -9.64 -13.91 -10.07
C LYS A 31 -8.29 -13.32 -9.67
N MET A 32 -8.25 -12.50 -8.61
CA MET A 32 -7.00 -12.00 -8.03
C MET A 32 -6.12 -13.14 -7.48
N ILE A 33 -6.69 -14.05 -6.69
CA ILE A 33 -5.95 -15.18 -6.12
C ILE A 33 -5.45 -16.12 -7.23
N ASP A 34 -6.28 -16.45 -8.21
CA ASP A 34 -5.92 -17.29 -9.35
C ASP A 34 -4.85 -16.64 -10.21
N GLY A 35 -4.93 -15.33 -10.42
CA GLY A 35 -3.91 -14.54 -11.11
C GLY A 35 -2.56 -14.62 -10.40
N LEU A 36 -2.52 -14.41 -9.08
CA LEU A 36 -1.27 -14.48 -8.30
C LEU A 36 -0.68 -15.91 -8.23
N ASN A 37 -1.53 -16.93 -8.34
CA ASN A 37 -1.12 -18.34 -8.35
C ASN A 37 -0.80 -18.87 -9.76
N SER A 38 -1.13 -18.12 -10.82
CA SER A 38 -0.97 -18.55 -12.22
C SER A 38 0.47 -18.99 -12.57
N LYS A 39 1.48 -18.35 -11.96
CA LYS A 39 2.91 -18.69 -12.09
C LYS A 39 3.22 -20.13 -11.68
N ASP A 40 2.43 -20.72 -10.79
CA ASP A 40 2.69 -22.06 -10.24
C ASP A 40 2.45 -23.14 -11.31
N LYS A 41 1.66 -22.85 -12.36
CA LYS A 41 1.40 -23.73 -13.50
C LYS A 41 2.64 -23.98 -14.38
N ILE A 42 3.57 -23.03 -14.36
CA ILE A 42 4.80 -23.05 -15.18
C ILE A 42 6.05 -23.01 -14.29
N ILE A 43 5.92 -23.45 -13.03
CA ILE A 43 6.98 -23.31 -12.03
C ILE A 43 8.31 -23.94 -12.44
N ASP A 44 8.25 -25.11 -13.09
CA ASP A 44 9.44 -25.85 -13.46
C ASP A 44 10.28 -25.12 -14.54
N ASP A 45 9.66 -24.22 -15.30
CA ASP A 45 10.33 -23.40 -16.34
C ASP A 45 11.13 -22.24 -15.74
N TRP A 46 10.66 -21.62 -14.65
CA TRP A 46 11.27 -20.41 -14.10
C TRP A 46 11.99 -20.62 -12.77
N ILE A 47 11.66 -21.66 -11.98
CA ILE A 47 12.22 -21.84 -10.63
C ILE A 47 13.75 -21.98 -10.65
N ASN A 48 14.30 -22.57 -11.72
CA ASN A 48 15.73 -22.76 -11.88
C ASN A 48 16.49 -21.45 -12.07
N ALA A 49 15.86 -20.42 -12.66
CA ALA A 49 16.45 -19.08 -12.77
C ALA A 49 16.72 -18.43 -11.41
N PHE A 50 16.10 -18.94 -10.34
CA PHE A 50 16.25 -18.46 -8.97
C PHE A 50 17.04 -19.42 -8.06
N LYS A 51 17.55 -20.54 -8.57
CA LYS A 51 18.45 -21.43 -7.82
C LYS A 51 19.78 -20.71 -7.55
N GLY A 52 20.20 -20.70 -6.28
CA GLY A 52 21.43 -20.04 -5.85
C GLY A 52 21.34 -18.51 -5.68
N ILE A 53 20.19 -17.91 -5.96
CA ILE A 53 19.94 -16.49 -5.67
C ILE A 53 19.66 -16.35 -4.16
N ASP A 54 20.29 -15.36 -3.52
CA ASP A 54 20.10 -15.05 -2.09
C ASP A 54 18.60 -15.02 -1.73
N LYS A 55 18.21 -15.68 -0.62
CA LYS A 55 16.82 -15.76 -0.12
C LYS A 55 16.15 -14.39 0.00
N LYS A 56 16.93 -13.31 0.11
CA LYS A 56 16.43 -11.91 0.09
C LYS A 56 15.92 -11.45 -1.28
N ARG A 57 16.54 -11.90 -2.38
CA ARG A 57 16.16 -11.52 -3.75
C ARG A 57 14.89 -12.21 -4.23
N GLN A 58 14.60 -13.43 -3.76
CA GLN A 58 13.35 -14.14 -4.08
C GLN A 58 12.07 -13.35 -3.77
N THR A 59 12.08 -12.47 -2.76
CA THR A 59 10.94 -11.59 -2.43
C THR A 59 10.68 -10.55 -3.53
N SER A 60 11.72 -10.04 -4.18
CA SER A 60 11.62 -9.02 -5.23
C SER A 60 10.99 -9.56 -6.51
N ASP A 61 11.18 -10.84 -6.80
CA ASP A 61 10.69 -11.45 -8.04
C ASP A 61 9.21 -11.83 -7.97
N PHE A 62 8.73 -12.18 -6.77
CA PHE A 62 7.29 -12.31 -6.52
C PHE A 62 6.56 -10.97 -6.66
N ALA A 63 7.18 -9.86 -6.22
CA ALA A 63 6.61 -8.52 -6.36
C ALA A 63 6.32 -8.17 -7.83
N ARG A 64 7.28 -8.41 -8.73
CA ARG A 64 7.11 -8.18 -10.18
C ARG A 64 5.96 -8.97 -10.80
N GLY A 65 5.78 -10.23 -10.38
CA GLY A 65 4.65 -11.05 -10.82
C GLY A 65 3.32 -10.47 -10.33
N ALA A 66 3.26 -10.07 -9.06
CA ALA A 66 2.07 -9.46 -8.46
C ALA A 66 1.69 -8.13 -9.12
N GLU A 67 2.66 -7.26 -9.41
CA GLU A 67 2.45 -5.98 -10.11
C GLU A 67 1.69 -6.18 -11.44
N ARG A 68 2.07 -7.17 -12.25
CA ARG A 68 1.38 -7.49 -13.52
C ARG A 68 -0.08 -7.89 -13.30
N ILE A 69 -0.35 -8.69 -12.27
CA ILE A 69 -1.72 -9.12 -11.94
C ILE A 69 -2.55 -7.92 -11.49
N TYR A 70 -2.03 -7.07 -10.60
CA TYR A 70 -2.77 -5.89 -10.16
C TYR A 70 -2.98 -4.88 -11.29
N TYR A 71 -2.00 -4.66 -12.16
CA TYR A 71 -2.18 -3.81 -13.33
C TYR A 71 -3.33 -4.30 -14.22
N TRP A 72 -3.43 -5.62 -14.42
CA TRP A 72 -4.55 -6.22 -15.13
C TRP A 72 -5.89 -6.04 -14.40
N LEU A 73 -5.92 -6.20 -13.07
CA LEU A 73 -7.14 -6.03 -12.27
C LEU A 73 -7.61 -4.57 -12.23
N PHE A 74 -6.70 -3.60 -12.20
CA PHE A 74 -7.00 -2.16 -12.15
C PHE A 74 -7.11 -1.51 -13.55
N ASN A 75 -7.25 -2.30 -14.63
CA ASN A 75 -7.19 -1.78 -16.00
C ASN A 75 -8.27 -0.74 -16.35
N GLN A 76 -9.37 -0.66 -15.58
CA GLN A 76 -10.45 0.33 -15.72
C GLN A 76 -10.60 1.26 -14.50
N PHE A 77 -9.69 1.20 -13.52
CA PHE A 77 -9.83 1.97 -12.27
C PHE A 77 -9.85 3.47 -12.54
N GLY A 78 -8.90 3.96 -13.33
CA GLY A 78 -8.73 5.34 -13.74
C GLY A 78 -7.84 5.45 -14.98
N LYS A 79 -7.50 6.67 -15.40
CA LYS A 79 -6.62 6.87 -16.57
C LYS A 79 -5.17 6.64 -16.16
N PRO A 80 -4.44 5.66 -16.71
CA PRO A 80 -3.05 5.44 -16.36
C PRO A 80 -2.20 6.68 -16.63
N ASN A 81 -1.23 6.95 -15.74
CA ASN A 81 -0.30 8.06 -15.85
C ASN A 81 1.14 7.54 -15.94
N SER A 82 1.89 8.08 -16.90
CA SER A 82 3.26 7.63 -17.22
C SER A 82 4.36 8.42 -16.52
N ALA A 83 4.06 9.14 -15.43
CA ALA A 83 5.07 9.90 -14.71
C ALA A 83 6.20 8.98 -14.20
N PRO A 84 7.48 9.40 -14.30
CA PRO A 84 8.62 8.58 -13.90
C PRO A 84 8.82 8.48 -12.38
N ILE A 85 8.04 9.25 -11.61
CA ILE A 85 8.06 9.26 -10.14
C ILE A 85 6.66 8.87 -9.66
N GLY A 86 6.57 7.72 -8.99
CA GLY A 86 5.32 7.20 -8.46
C GLY A 86 5.47 5.79 -7.89
N ALA A 87 4.35 5.27 -7.39
CA ALA A 87 4.17 3.86 -7.06
C ALA A 87 4.08 2.97 -8.31
N ASP A 88 4.02 1.65 -8.11
CA ASP A 88 3.90 0.65 -9.18
C ASP A 88 2.71 0.92 -10.12
N MET A 89 1.61 1.46 -9.59
CA MET A 89 0.47 1.91 -10.37
C MET A 89 0.16 3.37 -10.08
N PHE A 90 -0.13 4.13 -11.14
CA PHE A 90 -0.45 5.54 -11.07
C PHE A 90 -1.62 5.88 -11.99
N PHE A 91 -2.70 6.40 -11.40
CA PHE A 91 -3.92 6.74 -12.11
C PHE A 91 -4.31 8.20 -11.90
N GLU A 92 -4.81 8.82 -12.96
CA GLU A 92 -5.47 10.11 -12.94
C GLU A 92 -6.99 9.91 -12.92
N HIS A 93 -7.63 10.63 -12.00
CA HIS A 93 -9.07 10.82 -11.93
C HIS A 93 -9.43 12.30 -12.08
N TYR A 94 -10.72 12.62 -12.08
CA TYR A 94 -11.19 14.00 -12.22
C TYR A 94 -10.75 14.90 -11.04
N ASN A 95 -10.69 14.36 -9.81
CA ASN A 95 -10.38 15.12 -8.60
C ASN A 95 -9.08 14.68 -7.88
N ALA A 96 -8.43 13.60 -8.33
CA ALA A 96 -7.26 13.04 -7.64
C ALA A 96 -6.26 12.39 -8.59
N PHE A 97 -5.02 12.34 -8.13
CA PHE A 97 -3.95 11.50 -8.63
C PHE A 97 -3.73 10.38 -7.61
N VAL A 98 -3.93 9.14 -8.03
CA VAL A 98 -3.99 7.97 -7.14
C VAL A 98 -2.80 7.06 -7.40
N HIS A 99 -1.95 6.91 -6.40
CA HIS A 99 -0.85 5.96 -6.38
C HIS A 99 -1.24 4.71 -5.61
N ILE A 100 -0.96 3.53 -6.18
CA ILE A 100 -1.16 2.24 -5.52
C ILE A 100 0.14 1.45 -5.66
N ASP A 101 0.72 1.10 -4.51
CA ASP A 101 2.01 0.41 -4.44
C ASP A 101 1.85 -1.04 -3.97
N ILE A 102 2.52 -2.00 -4.62
CA ILE A 102 2.46 -3.41 -4.26
C ILE A 102 3.63 -3.75 -3.33
N LYS A 103 3.30 -4.20 -2.12
CA LYS A 103 4.28 -4.66 -1.14
C LYS A 103 4.13 -6.14 -0.89
N THR A 104 5.24 -6.85 -0.86
CA THR A 104 5.26 -8.28 -0.51
C THR A 104 6.08 -8.49 0.75
N ALA A 105 5.59 -9.29 1.69
CA ALA A 105 6.27 -9.63 2.92
C ALA A 105 6.20 -11.13 3.19
N LYS A 106 7.33 -11.73 3.57
CA LYS A 106 7.37 -13.09 4.11
C LYS A 106 6.80 -13.08 5.53
N VAL A 107 6.05 -14.12 5.89
CA VAL A 107 5.44 -14.25 7.22
C VAL A 107 6.47 -14.27 8.36
N ASP A 108 7.71 -14.71 8.10
CA ASP A 108 8.80 -14.69 9.08
C ASP A 108 9.47 -13.32 9.25
N ASN A 109 9.08 -12.31 8.45
CA ASN A 109 9.61 -10.95 8.51
C ASN A 109 8.52 -9.92 8.93
N PRO A 110 8.09 -9.92 10.21
CA PRO A 110 7.11 -8.97 10.74
C PRO A 110 7.64 -7.53 10.81
N SER A 111 8.85 -7.25 10.33
CA SER A 111 9.33 -5.87 10.16
C SER A 111 8.72 -5.19 8.93
N ASP A 112 8.18 -5.97 7.98
CA ASP A 112 7.59 -5.51 6.73
C ASP A 112 6.05 -5.61 6.70
N TYR A 113 5.44 -6.19 7.74
CA TYR A 113 3.99 -6.22 7.97
C TYR A 113 3.73 -6.04 9.48
N LYS A 114 2.55 -6.41 10.00
CA LYS A 114 2.20 -6.34 11.43
C LYS A 114 2.07 -4.92 11.96
N GLY A 115 1.14 -4.18 11.35
CA GLY A 115 0.77 -2.85 11.81
C GLY A 115 1.59 -1.74 11.15
N LYS A 116 2.37 -2.11 10.13
CA LYS A 116 3.24 -1.21 9.40
C LYS A 116 3.47 -1.67 7.98
N ILE A 117 3.90 -0.75 7.12
CA ILE A 117 4.28 -1.03 5.73
C ILE A 117 5.51 -0.19 5.35
N PRO A 118 6.56 -0.77 4.73
CA PRO A 118 7.69 0.00 4.23
C PRO A 118 7.26 0.92 3.09
N ILE A 119 7.75 2.15 3.07
CA ILE A 119 7.45 3.13 2.01
C ILE A 119 8.75 3.85 1.62
N GLY A 120 8.99 3.95 0.31
CA GLY A 120 10.11 4.70 -0.28
C GLY A 120 9.75 6.15 -0.61
N GLU A 121 10.78 6.95 -0.86
CA GLU A 121 10.67 8.39 -1.18
C GLU A 121 9.76 8.72 -2.39
N ASN A 122 9.66 7.82 -3.37
CA ASN A 122 8.81 8.01 -4.56
C ASN A 122 7.36 7.52 -4.39
N GLN A 123 6.99 7.04 -3.20
CA GLN A 123 5.75 6.29 -3.00
C GLN A 123 4.75 6.98 -2.08
N THR A 124 5.07 8.14 -1.50
CA THR A 124 4.15 8.88 -0.63
C THR A 124 4.45 10.37 -0.65
N SER A 125 3.45 11.18 -0.33
CA SER A 125 3.62 12.60 -0.03
C SER A 125 3.84 12.88 1.46
N TYR A 126 3.54 11.92 2.35
CA TYR A 126 3.62 12.13 3.79
C TYR A 126 5.07 12.34 4.24
N ALA A 127 5.34 13.52 4.81
CA ALA A 127 6.67 13.90 5.27
C ALA A 127 6.62 14.48 6.68
N SER A 128 7.70 14.30 7.43
CA SER A 128 7.92 15.00 8.69
C SER A 128 8.84 16.19 8.47
N PRO A 129 8.51 17.38 9.01
CA PRO A 129 9.45 18.50 9.08
C PRO A 129 10.65 18.23 10.00
N LYS A 130 10.59 17.21 10.87
CA LYS A 130 11.60 16.94 11.90
C LYS A 130 12.46 15.71 11.59
N LYS A 131 11.92 14.72 10.87
CA LYS A 131 12.65 13.50 10.52
C LYS A 131 13.29 13.67 9.14
N GLY A 132 14.60 13.41 9.05
CA GLY A 132 15.37 13.55 7.83
C GLY A 132 15.16 12.44 6.81
N PHE A 133 13.92 12.19 6.37
CA PHE A 133 13.62 11.40 5.18
C PHE A 133 12.93 12.28 4.14
N ASN A 134 13.38 12.19 2.89
CA ASN A 134 12.83 12.97 1.79
C ASN A 134 11.73 12.19 1.10
N VAL A 135 10.73 12.91 0.60
CA VAL A 135 9.66 12.35 -0.22
C VAL A 135 9.50 13.20 -1.48
N ASN A 136 9.19 12.54 -2.59
CA ASN A 136 9.18 13.15 -3.91
C ASN A 136 7.75 13.35 -4.46
N LEU A 137 6.72 12.76 -3.83
CA LEU A 137 5.35 13.05 -4.21
C LEU A 137 4.85 14.34 -3.55
N PRO A 138 4.16 15.23 -4.29
CA PRO A 138 3.63 16.46 -3.74
C PRO A 138 2.35 16.21 -2.94
N ALA A 139 1.91 17.18 -2.15
CA ALA A 139 0.59 17.10 -1.51
C ALA A 139 -0.54 17.17 -2.55
N TYR A 140 -0.40 18.10 -3.49
CA TYR A 140 -1.25 18.28 -4.66
C TYR A 140 -0.37 18.31 -5.91
N TYR A 141 -0.78 17.62 -6.96
CA TYR A 141 -0.23 17.87 -8.28
C TYR A 141 -0.80 19.18 -8.80
N ASN A 142 0.01 19.96 -9.52
CA ASN A 142 -0.37 21.26 -10.06
C ASN A 142 -0.91 22.24 -9.01
N GLU A 143 -0.34 22.24 -7.79
CA GLU A 143 -0.76 23.14 -6.71
C GLU A 143 -0.76 24.62 -7.17
N GLY A 144 -1.87 25.32 -6.95
CA GLY A 144 -2.09 26.71 -7.36
C GLY A 144 -2.41 26.89 -8.86
N LYS A 145 -2.66 25.83 -9.62
CA LYS A 145 -2.94 25.89 -11.09
C LYS A 145 -4.30 25.28 -11.43
N LYS A 146 -4.74 25.49 -12.68
CA LYS A 146 -6.06 25.09 -13.21
C LYS A 146 -6.38 23.59 -13.06
N GLU A 147 -5.37 22.73 -13.06
CA GLU A 147 -5.50 21.26 -12.98
C GLU A 147 -5.03 20.69 -11.64
N GLN A 148 -5.20 21.46 -10.54
CA GLN A 148 -4.84 21.01 -9.20
C GLN A 148 -5.66 19.79 -8.79
N LYS A 149 -4.98 18.71 -8.40
CA LYS A 149 -5.60 17.48 -7.89
C LYS A 149 -4.80 16.95 -6.70
N ILE A 150 -5.49 16.41 -5.70
CA ILE A 150 -4.83 15.84 -4.51
C ILE A 150 -4.01 14.60 -4.90
N CYS A 151 -2.86 14.40 -4.26
CA CYS A 151 -2.09 13.15 -4.35
C CYS A 151 -2.58 12.17 -3.27
N LEU A 152 -3.18 11.06 -3.67
CA LEU A 152 -3.63 9.99 -2.78
C LEU A 152 -2.70 8.80 -2.90
N THR A 153 -2.42 8.13 -1.78
CA THR A 153 -1.47 7.03 -1.74
C THR A 153 -2.07 5.83 -1.01
N TYR A 154 -1.99 4.67 -1.65
CA TYR A 154 -2.41 3.39 -1.12
C TYR A 154 -1.31 2.35 -1.30
N ALA A 155 -1.35 1.31 -0.48
CA ALA A 155 -0.49 0.16 -0.63
C ALA A 155 -1.30 -1.14 -0.50
N ILE A 156 -0.98 -2.11 -1.35
CA ILE A 156 -1.49 -3.47 -1.26
C ILE A 156 -0.39 -4.37 -0.72
N GLY A 157 -0.56 -4.83 0.52
CA GLY A 157 0.40 -5.68 1.22
C GLY A 157 0.04 -7.16 1.09
N ILE A 158 0.87 -7.94 0.40
CA ILE A 158 0.74 -9.40 0.25
C ILE A 158 1.66 -10.09 1.26
N ILE A 159 1.06 -10.76 2.24
CA ILE A 159 1.77 -11.59 3.22
C ILE A 159 1.72 -13.04 2.74
N PHE A 160 2.89 -13.64 2.56
CA PHE A 160 3.00 -15.01 2.05
C PHE A 160 3.96 -15.87 2.88
N LYS A 161 3.82 -17.18 2.74
CA LYS A 161 4.68 -18.20 3.33
C LYS A 161 5.26 -19.08 2.22
N PRO A 162 6.59 -19.23 2.13
CA PRO A 162 7.19 -20.25 1.26
C PRO A 162 6.77 -21.66 1.72
N GLU A 163 6.30 -22.49 0.78
CA GLU A 163 5.95 -23.89 0.99
C GLU A 163 6.60 -24.73 -0.14
N ASP A 164 7.76 -25.33 0.17
CA ASP A 164 8.61 -26.01 -0.82
C ASP A 164 8.95 -25.10 -2.03
N LYS A 165 8.54 -25.46 -3.25
CA LYS A 165 8.70 -24.61 -4.44
C LYS A 165 7.62 -23.51 -4.56
N TYR A 166 6.54 -23.59 -3.79
CA TYR A 166 5.39 -22.69 -3.91
C TYR A 166 5.43 -21.51 -2.93
N LEU A 167 4.66 -20.47 -3.24
CA LEU A 167 4.44 -19.32 -2.37
C LEU A 167 2.96 -19.25 -1.99
N LYS A 168 2.63 -19.62 -0.75
CA LYS A 168 1.27 -19.58 -0.25
C LYS A 168 0.92 -18.20 0.25
N ILE A 169 -0.10 -17.58 -0.35
CA ILE A 169 -0.65 -16.32 0.12
C ILE A 169 -1.44 -16.57 1.40
N LEU A 170 -1.09 -15.83 2.46
CA LEU A 170 -1.77 -15.89 3.75
C LEU A 170 -2.75 -14.75 3.93
N SER A 171 -2.39 -13.55 3.46
CA SER A 171 -3.26 -12.38 3.54
C SER A 171 -2.88 -11.34 2.50
N ILE A 172 -3.87 -10.56 2.08
CA ILE A 172 -3.72 -9.38 1.26
C ILE A 172 -4.42 -8.23 1.98
N LEU A 173 -3.67 -7.16 2.24
CA LEU A 173 -4.14 -5.95 2.92
C LEU A 173 -4.22 -4.80 1.92
N LEU A 174 -5.24 -3.97 2.04
CA LEU A 174 -5.27 -2.62 1.48
C LEU A 174 -5.00 -1.62 2.60
N VAL A 175 -4.05 -0.70 2.41
CA VAL A 175 -3.66 0.31 3.39
C VAL A 175 -3.73 1.70 2.75
N SER A 176 -4.40 2.65 3.41
CA SER A 176 -4.42 4.07 3.04
C SER A 176 -3.32 4.83 3.79
N ILE A 177 -2.46 5.50 3.05
CA ILE A 177 -1.34 6.28 3.58
C ILE A 177 -1.75 7.76 3.59
N PRO A 178 -1.70 8.46 4.73
CA PRO A 178 -2.14 9.85 4.81
C PRO A 178 -1.36 10.78 3.88
N ASN A 179 -2.01 11.77 3.30
CA ASN A 179 -1.41 12.83 2.52
C ASN A 179 -0.59 13.76 3.43
N LYS A 180 0.44 14.41 2.87
CA LYS A 180 1.28 15.41 3.56
C LYS A 180 0.48 16.44 4.37
N LYS A 181 -0.64 16.94 3.84
CA LYS A 181 -1.46 17.97 4.50
C LYS A 181 -2.04 17.46 5.82
N LEU A 182 -2.20 16.15 6.01
CA LEU A 182 -2.69 15.53 7.24
C LEU A 182 -1.60 15.40 8.33
N TYR A 183 -0.36 15.86 8.11
CA TYR A 183 0.70 15.85 9.12
C TYR A 183 0.29 16.46 10.48
N PRO A 184 -0.46 17.59 10.55
CA PRO A 184 -0.89 18.15 11.83
C PRO A 184 -1.71 17.18 12.71
N ILE A 185 -2.39 16.20 12.10
CA ILE A 185 -3.22 15.19 12.77
C ILE A 185 -2.38 13.97 13.18
N TYR A 186 -1.64 13.41 12.22
CA TYR A 186 -0.94 12.14 12.39
C TYR A 186 0.47 12.29 12.97
N LYS A 187 1.16 13.40 12.68
CA LYS A 187 2.50 13.74 13.15
C LYS A 187 3.52 12.61 12.94
N ASP A 188 4.56 12.60 13.78
CA ASP A 188 5.67 11.65 13.71
C ASP A 188 5.36 10.26 14.26
N ARG A 189 4.21 10.07 14.94
CA ARG A 189 3.85 8.80 15.59
C ARG A 189 3.60 7.67 14.59
N ILE A 190 3.28 7.99 13.35
CA ILE A 190 3.09 6.99 12.28
C ILE A 190 4.35 6.75 11.44
N ILE A 191 5.49 7.36 11.80
CA ILE A 191 6.75 7.23 11.06
C ILE A 191 7.74 6.38 11.86
N GLY A 192 7.93 5.12 11.48
CA GLY A 192 8.96 4.22 12.02
C GLY A 192 10.27 4.26 11.22
N CYS A 193 11.32 3.64 11.75
CA CYS A 193 12.63 3.55 11.09
C CYS A 193 12.52 2.83 9.73
N GLY A 194 13.08 3.42 8.67
CA GLY A 194 13.15 2.82 7.33
C GLY A 194 14.23 1.76 7.17
N LYS A 195 14.33 1.20 5.95
CA LYS A 195 15.41 0.26 5.56
C LYS A 195 16.67 1.01 5.12
N SER A 196 16.48 2.16 4.48
CA SER A 196 17.54 3.03 3.98
C SER A 196 17.42 4.39 4.64
N LYS A 197 18.52 4.84 5.29
CA LYS A 197 18.59 6.14 5.96
C LYS A 197 18.28 7.25 4.95
N GLY A 198 17.27 8.06 5.26
CA GLY A 198 16.89 9.24 4.48
C GLY A 198 16.02 8.99 3.23
N LYS A 199 15.87 7.73 2.78
CA LYS A 199 15.16 7.40 1.53
C LYS A 199 13.88 6.57 1.72
N SER A 200 13.63 6.12 2.95
CA SER A 200 12.49 5.27 3.27
C SER A 200 12.11 5.43 4.73
N PHE A 201 10.85 5.14 5.02
CA PHE A 201 10.37 4.94 6.39
C PHE A 201 9.39 3.76 6.43
N ARG A 202 9.02 3.33 7.62
CA ARG A 202 7.91 2.39 7.80
C ARG A 202 6.69 3.18 8.25
N TYR A 203 5.63 3.19 7.47
CA TYR A 203 4.36 3.77 7.91
C TYR A 203 3.74 2.84 8.95
N GLU A 204 3.76 3.24 10.22
CA GLU A 204 3.24 2.47 11.35
C GLU A 204 1.78 2.79 11.60
N TYR A 205 0.90 2.33 10.70
CA TYR A 205 -0.55 2.57 10.80
C TYR A 205 -1.14 2.09 12.13
N LYS A 206 -0.59 1.06 12.79
CA LYS A 206 -1.05 0.62 14.12
C LYS A 206 -1.06 1.72 15.19
N ASN A 207 -0.20 2.74 15.07
CA ASN A 207 -0.10 3.82 16.04
C ASN A 207 -1.21 4.89 15.84
N SER A 208 -1.90 4.85 14.69
CA SER A 208 -3.05 5.71 14.37
C SER A 208 -3.85 5.07 13.24
N PRO A 209 -4.55 3.95 13.51
CA PRO A 209 -5.06 3.07 12.44
C PRO A 209 -6.34 3.57 11.78
N TYR A 210 -6.81 4.77 12.15
CA TYR A 210 -8.11 5.31 11.80
C TYR A 210 -8.00 6.52 10.86
N PHE A 211 -9.04 6.79 10.08
CA PHE A 211 -9.32 8.10 9.49
C PHE A 211 -9.85 9.02 10.61
N VAL A 212 -8.93 9.75 11.26
CA VAL A 212 -9.14 10.40 12.57
C VAL A 212 -10.21 11.51 12.57
N THR A 213 -10.38 12.20 11.47
CA THR A 213 -11.30 13.34 11.29
C THR A 213 -12.73 12.92 10.96
N LEU A 214 -12.94 11.66 10.55
CA LEU A 214 -14.27 11.14 10.19
C LEU A 214 -15.05 10.70 11.44
N PRO A 215 -16.39 10.83 11.47
CA PRO A 215 -17.21 10.56 12.66
C PRO A 215 -17.03 9.16 13.25
N GLU A 216 -17.06 8.12 12.41
CA GLU A 216 -16.94 6.70 12.82
C GLU A 216 -15.50 6.24 12.95
N LYS A 217 -14.53 7.11 12.62
CA LYS A 217 -13.09 6.79 12.62
C LYS A 217 -12.80 5.43 11.97
N PRO A 218 -13.22 5.20 10.71
CA PRO A 218 -13.01 3.92 10.06
C PRO A 218 -11.51 3.61 9.96
N TYR A 219 -11.17 2.32 9.83
CA TYR A 219 -9.78 1.91 9.73
C TYR A 219 -9.17 2.26 8.37
N ARG A 220 -7.92 2.74 8.37
CA ARG A 220 -7.05 2.94 7.20
C ARG A 220 -6.47 1.64 6.64
N VAL A 221 -6.92 0.50 7.13
CA VAL A 221 -6.52 -0.83 6.68
C VAL A 221 -7.75 -1.73 6.54
N LYS A 222 -7.77 -2.50 5.46
CA LYS A 222 -8.80 -3.51 5.17
C LYS A 222 -8.14 -4.79 4.70
N PHE A 223 -8.76 -5.92 5.00
CA PHE A 223 -8.41 -7.18 4.35
C PHE A 223 -9.08 -7.22 2.98
N LEU A 224 -8.27 -7.48 1.95
CA LEU A 224 -8.75 -7.94 0.64
C LEU A 224 -8.88 -9.46 0.64
N PHE A 225 -7.94 -10.14 1.29
CA PHE A 225 -7.96 -11.59 1.47
C PHE A 225 -7.33 -11.96 2.82
N ARG A 226 -7.87 -13.00 3.47
CA ARG A 226 -7.28 -13.60 4.65
C ARG A 226 -7.59 -15.08 4.67
N ASN A 227 -6.56 -15.90 4.73
CA ASN A 227 -6.70 -17.33 4.87
C ASN A 227 -7.32 -17.67 6.25
N HIS A 228 -8.25 -18.63 6.31
CA HIS A 228 -9.00 -19.00 7.52
C HIS A 228 -8.11 -19.36 8.72
N GLY A 229 -6.92 -19.90 8.49
CA GLY A 229 -5.97 -20.27 9.55
C GLY A 229 -5.20 -19.11 10.17
N ILE A 230 -5.45 -17.86 9.76
CA ILE A 230 -4.69 -16.68 10.19
C ILE A 230 -5.61 -15.65 10.85
N THR A 231 -5.24 -15.25 12.07
CA THR A 231 -5.92 -14.22 12.84
C THR A 231 -5.54 -12.82 12.38
N GLU A 232 -6.39 -11.84 12.65
CA GLU A 232 -6.09 -10.44 12.36
C GLU A 232 -4.85 -9.96 13.11
N GLU A 233 -4.72 -10.34 14.38
CA GLU A 233 -3.61 -9.93 15.24
C GLU A 233 -2.26 -10.47 14.74
N GLN A 234 -2.24 -11.67 14.13
CA GLN A 234 -1.04 -12.19 13.48
C GLN A 234 -0.59 -11.31 12.30
N ILE A 235 -1.53 -10.71 11.54
CA ILE A 235 -1.23 -9.94 10.33
C ILE A 235 -1.09 -8.44 10.59
N LEU A 236 -1.96 -7.87 11.43
CA LEU A 236 -2.03 -6.43 11.72
C LEU A 236 -1.30 -6.06 13.01
N GLY A 237 -1.07 -7.01 13.91
CA GLY A 237 -0.56 -6.71 15.26
C GLY A 237 -1.57 -6.03 16.18
N PHE A 238 -2.84 -5.94 15.76
CA PHE A 238 -3.99 -5.49 16.54
C PHE A 238 -5.27 -6.10 15.94
N LYS A 239 -6.40 -5.97 16.63
CA LYS A 239 -7.72 -6.42 16.15
C LYS A 239 -8.54 -5.24 15.64
N ILE A 240 -9.23 -5.43 14.53
CA ILE A 240 -10.22 -4.48 14.02
C ILE A 240 -11.51 -4.72 14.83
N LYS A 241 -12.13 -3.65 15.32
CA LYS A 241 -13.40 -3.69 16.03
C LYS A 241 -14.55 -3.29 15.12
#